data_AF-A0A4Q5UMJ5-F1
#
_entry.id   AF-A0A4Q5UMJ5-F1
#
_cell.length_a   1.000
_cell.length_b   1.000
_cell.length_c   1.000
_cell.angle_alpha   90.00
_cell.angle_beta   90.00
_cell.angle_gamma   90.00
#
_symmetry.space_group_name_H-M   'P 1'
#
loop_
_entity.id
_entity.type
_entity.pdbx_description
1 polymer ?
#
loop_
_entity_poly.entity_id
_entity_poly.type
_entity_poly.pdbx_seq_one_letter_code
_entity_poly.pdbx_strand_id
1 'polypeptide(L)'
;MEVVRLYRPVGIKELELIAAAAWKEFPPRLFWQPIFYPVLNQPYAEQIAGEWNTGDESSGYAGFVTSFKVNKAYVDNYKVENVGGEIHNELWV
;
A
#
# COMPACT_ATOMS: atom_id res chain seq x y z
N MET A 1 0.49 17.57 -15.91
CA MET A 1 0.34 16.11 -15.75
C MET A 1 -0.58 15.86 -14.59
N GLU A 2 -1.64 15.09 -14.81
CA GLU A 2 -2.57 14.71 -13.74
C GLU A 2 -1.95 13.61 -12.87
N VAL A 3 -2.14 13.69 -11.56
CA VAL A 3 -1.64 12.70 -10.60
C VAL A 3 -2.77 12.16 -9.76
N VAL A 4 -2.71 10.87 -9.46
CA VAL A 4 -3.59 10.21 -8.50
C VAL A 4 -2.81 9.91 -7.23
N ARG A 5 -3.51 9.95 -6.09
CA ARG A 5 -2.94 9.52 -4.81
C ARG A 5 -3.34 8.07 -4.57
N LEU A 6 -2.35 7.23 -4.33
CA LEU A 6 -2.53 5.84 -3.93
C LEU A 6 -1.98 5.66 -2.52
N TYR A 7 -2.38 4.57 -1.88
CA TYR A 7 -2.03 4.26 -0.51
C TYR A 7 -1.41 2.88 -0.41
N ARG A 8 -0.52 2.69 0.56
CA ARG A 8 -0.02 1.38 0.93
C ARG A 8 0.02 1.25 2.45
N PRO A 9 -0.77 0.35 3.05
CA PRO A 9 -0.62 0.00 4.45
C PRO A 9 0.68 -0.78 4.64
N VAL A 10 1.44 -0.47 5.69
CA VAL A 10 2.74 -1.09 6.00
C VAL A 10 2.85 -1.40 7.49
N GLY A 11 3.70 -2.35 7.84
CA GLY A 11 4.11 -2.61 9.22
C GLY A 11 5.24 -1.68 9.68
N ILE A 12 5.61 -1.74 10.97
CA ILE A 12 6.68 -0.88 11.53
C ILE A 12 8.04 -1.09 10.83
N LYS A 13 8.41 -2.35 10.57
CA LYS A 13 9.70 -2.69 9.93
C LYS A 13 9.80 -2.11 8.51
N GLU A 14 8.72 -2.19 7.74
CA GLU A 14 8.68 -1.63 6.39
C GLU A 14 8.68 -0.09 6.44
N LEU A 15 7.97 0.52 7.39
CA LEU A 15 8.01 1.97 7.61
C LEU A 15 9.42 2.48 7.93
N GLU A 16 10.17 1.78 8.79
CA GLU A 16 11.56 2.12 9.13
C GLU A 16 12.48 2.07 7.90
N LEU A 17 12.29 1.08 7.03
CA LEU A 17 13.05 0.97 5.77
C LEU A 17 12.71 2.11 4.80
N ILE A 18 11.44 2.48 4.68
CA ILE A 18 11.01 3.63 3.86
C ILE A 18 11.62 4.92 4.41
N ALA A 19 11.61 5.10 5.74
CA ALA A 19 12.19 6.27 6.40
C ALA A 19 13.71 6.33 6.19
N ALA A 20 14.42 5.20 6.29
CA ALA A 20 15.86 5.09 6.01
C ALA A 20 16.19 5.41 4.54
N ALA A 21 15.28 5.09 3.62
CA ALA A 21 15.35 5.46 2.20
C ALA A 21 14.87 6.90 1.92
N ALA A 22 14.76 7.74 2.95
CA ALA A 22 14.32 9.13 2.87
C ALA A 22 12.95 9.31 2.17
N TRP A 23 12.04 8.34 2.35
CA TRP A 23 10.68 8.35 1.80
C TRP A 23 10.64 8.36 0.26
N LYS A 24 11.68 7.83 -0.40
CA LYS A 24 11.78 7.82 -1.87
C LYS A 24 11.42 6.48 -2.50
N GLU A 25 11.47 5.40 -1.74
CA GLU A 25 11.19 4.05 -2.24
C GLU A 25 10.59 3.14 -1.16
N PHE A 26 9.90 2.12 -1.62
CA PHE A 26 9.51 0.98 -0.80
C PHE A 26 10.62 -0.08 -0.83
N PRO A 27 10.82 -0.84 0.25
CA PRO A 27 11.81 -1.90 0.25
C PRO A 27 11.47 -3.00 -0.77
N PRO A 28 12.45 -3.84 -1.16
CA PRO A 28 12.20 -5.00 -2.01
C PRO A 28 11.09 -5.89 -1.47
N ARG A 29 10.26 -6.41 -2.38
CA ARG A 29 9.12 -7.28 -2.03
C ARG A 29 9.57 -8.56 -1.33
N LEU A 30 8.74 -9.03 -0.41
CA LEU A 30 8.91 -10.34 0.21
C LEU A 30 8.67 -11.45 -0.83
N PHE A 31 9.38 -12.58 -0.70
CA PHE A 31 9.30 -13.67 -1.68
C PHE A 31 7.86 -14.22 -1.89
N TRP A 32 7.04 -14.15 -0.85
CA TRP A 32 5.65 -14.61 -0.84
C TRP A 32 4.66 -13.54 -1.29
N GLN A 33 5.12 -12.30 -1.50
CA GLN A 33 4.33 -11.17 -1.99
C GLN A 33 4.79 -10.79 -3.41
N PRO A 34 4.28 -11.46 -4.45
CA PRO A 34 4.87 -11.39 -5.80
C PRO A 34 4.59 -10.09 -6.55
N ILE A 35 3.60 -9.31 -6.12
CA ILE A 35 3.13 -8.09 -6.79
C ILE A 35 3.13 -6.90 -5.84
N PHE A 36 3.21 -5.69 -6.40
CA PHE A 36 3.00 -4.46 -5.64
C PHE A 36 1.54 -4.04 -5.79
N TYR A 37 0.78 -4.00 -4.68
CA TYR A 37 -0.65 -3.74 -4.71
C TYR A 37 -1.05 -2.52 -3.87
N PRO A 38 -0.99 -1.31 -4.45
CA PRO A 38 -1.46 -0.13 -3.75
C PRO A 38 -2.99 -0.05 -3.80
N VAL A 39 -3.59 0.45 -2.72
CA VAL A 39 -5.03 0.64 -2.62
C VAL A 39 -5.45 2.04 -3.05
N LEU A 40 -6.67 2.15 -3.57
CA LEU A 40 -7.14 3.38 -4.22
C LEU A 40 -7.68 4.43 -3.24
N ASN A 41 -7.92 4.09 -1.98
CA ASN A 41 -8.52 5.00 -1.00
C ASN A 41 -7.96 4.81 0.41
N GLN A 42 -7.94 5.91 1.16
CA GLN A 42 -7.42 5.96 2.53
C GLN A 42 -8.23 5.09 3.50
N PRO A 43 -9.59 5.09 3.50
CA PRO A 43 -10.35 4.26 4.43
C PRO A 43 -10.00 2.77 4.33
N TYR A 44 -9.81 2.25 3.12
CA TYR A 44 -9.39 0.86 2.96
C TYR A 44 -7.95 0.62 3.46
N ALA A 45 -7.03 1.55 3.22
CA ALA A 45 -5.68 1.46 3.77
C ALA A 45 -5.67 1.46 5.31
N GLU A 46 -6.48 2.32 5.93
CA GLU A 46 -6.66 2.38 7.39
C GLU A 46 -7.27 1.10 7.94
N GLN A 47 -8.23 0.51 7.23
CA GLN A 47 -8.82 -0.78 7.60
C GLN A 47 -7.75 -1.88 7.63
N ILE A 48 -6.94 -2.02 6.57
CA ILE A 48 -5.87 -3.02 6.52
C ILE A 48 -4.84 -2.78 7.65
N ALA A 49 -4.40 -1.53 7.79
CA ALA A 49 -3.42 -1.16 8.81
C ALA A 49 -3.95 -1.42 10.23
N GLY A 50 -5.21 -1.07 10.50
CA GLY A 50 -5.81 -1.18 11.83
C GLY A 50 -6.25 -2.59 12.20
N GLU A 51 -6.84 -3.34 11.27
CA GLU A 51 -7.45 -4.64 11.55
C GLU A 51 -6.50 -5.81 11.31
N TRP A 52 -5.63 -5.73 10.29
CA TRP A 52 -4.80 -6.85 9.87
C TRP A 52 -3.36 -6.70 10.38
N ASN A 53 -2.73 -5.55 10.16
CA ASN A 53 -1.32 -5.36 10.54
C ASN A 53 -1.09 -5.31 12.06
N THR A 54 -2.10 -4.90 12.84
CA THR A 54 -2.01 -4.93 14.32
C THR A 54 -2.07 -6.34 14.90
N GLY A 55 -2.66 -7.30 14.18
CA GLY A 55 -2.73 -8.70 14.56
C GLY A 55 -1.60 -9.56 14.01
N ASP A 56 -0.73 -9.00 13.17
CA ASP A 56 0.31 -9.73 12.44
C ASP A 56 1.71 -9.48 13.01
N GLU A 57 2.41 -10.56 13.38
CA GLU A 57 3.79 -10.50 13.89
C GLU A 57 4.76 -9.98 12.82
N SER A 58 4.52 -10.29 11.55
CA SER A 58 5.40 -9.87 10.46
C SER A 58 5.40 -8.35 10.29
N SER A 59 4.26 -7.73 10.55
CA SER A 59 4.04 -6.28 10.60
C SER A 59 4.55 -5.61 11.87
N GLY A 60 4.94 -6.40 12.88
CA GLY A 60 5.35 -5.91 14.20
C GLY A 60 4.19 -5.43 15.07
N TYR A 61 2.99 -6.00 14.86
CA TYR A 61 1.76 -5.65 15.60
C TYR A 61 1.37 -4.17 15.51
N ALA A 62 1.79 -3.50 14.44
CA ALA A 62 1.52 -2.09 14.18
C ALA A 62 1.23 -1.88 12.70
N GLY A 63 0.24 -1.04 12.40
CA GLY A 63 -0.10 -0.66 11.05
C GLY A 63 0.04 0.84 10.82
N PHE A 64 0.57 1.20 9.66
CA PHE A 64 0.75 2.58 9.23
C PHE A 64 0.24 2.74 7.82
N VAL A 65 -0.41 3.87 7.54
CA VAL A 65 -0.85 4.21 6.18
C VAL A 65 0.19 5.12 5.56
N THR A 66 0.78 4.68 4.45
CA THR A 66 1.59 5.54 3.58
C THR A 66 0.78 5.98 2.36
N SER A 67 1.10 7.15 1.81
CA SER A 67 0.50 7.63 0.57
C SER A 67 1.55 8.21 -0.36
N PHE A 68 1.34 8.07 -1.66
CA PHE A 68 2.23 8.56 -2.69
C PHE A 68 1.44 9.00 -3.93
N LYS A 69 2.05 9.84 -4.75
CA LYS A 69 1.42 10.38 -5.97
C LYS A 69 2.05 9.72 -7.20
N VAL A 70 1.21 9.26 -8.11
CA VAL A 70 1.64 8.64 -9.37
C VAL A 70 0.97 9.36 -10.53
N ASN A 71 1.64 9.42 -11.68
CA ASN A 71 1.04 9.93 -12.90
C ASN A 71 -0.20 9.11 -13.26
N LYS A 72 -1.34 9.77 -13.46
CA LYS A 72 -2.61 9.11 -13.78
C LYS A 72 -2.49 8.25 -15.04
N ALA A 73 -1.82 8.74 -16.08
CA ALA A 73 -1.66 8.01 -17.34
C ALA A 73 -0.86 6.71 -17.18
N TYR A 74 0.01 6.61 -16.17
CA TYR A 74 0.68 5.35 -15.83
C TYR A 74 -0.28 4.39 -15.12
N VAL A 75 -1.02 4.90 -14.13
CA VAL A 75 -2.00 4.12 -13.35
C VAL A 75 -3.11 3.57 -14.22
N ASP A 76 -3.58 4.31 -15.23
CA ASP A 76 -4.66 3.89 -16.13
C ASP A 76 -4.28 2.68 -17.02
N ASN A 77 -3.01 2.24 -17.04
CA ASN A 77 -2.60 0.98 -17.68
C ASN A 77 -2.89 -0.26 -16.81
N TYR A 78 -3.26 -0.08 -15.55
CA TYR A 78 -3.54 -1.17 -14.62
C TYR A 78 -5.05 -1.31 -14.42
N LYS A 79 -5.53 -2.55 -14.43
CA LYS A 79 -6.92 -2.85 -14.07
C LYS A 79 -7.11 -2.62 -12.57
N VAL A 80 -8.20 -1.96 -12.21
CA VAL A 80 -8.65 -1.89 -10.83
C VAL A 80 -9.29 -3.23 -10.46
N GLU A 81 -8.73 -3.87 -9.45
CA GLU A 81 -9.26 -5.11 -8.89
C GLU A 81 -10.04 -4.76 -7.62
N ASN A 82 -11.28 -5.28 -7.53
CA ASN A 82 -12.05 -5.23 -6.30
C ASN A 82 -11.94 -6.59 -5.61
N VAL A 83 -11.39 -6.60 -4.40
CA VAL A 83 -11.10 -7.83 -3.64
C VAL A 83 -12.09 -8.08 -2.51
N GLY A 84 -13.26 -7.44 -2.55
CA GLY A 84 -14.32 -7.69 -1.58
C GLY A 84 -15.33 -6.56 -1.46
N GLY A 85 -15.24 -5.79 -0.38
CA GLY A 85 -16.16 -4.72 -0.07
C GLY A 85 -16.16 -3.57 -1.10
N GLU A 86 -17.15 -2.68 -1.00
CA GLU A 86 -17.32 -1.56 -1.91
C GLU A 86 -16.06 -0.68 -2.06
N ILE A 87 -15.33 -0.50 -0.96
CA ILE A 87 -14.10 0.30 -0.93
C ILE A 87 -12.82 -0.52 -1.14
N HIS A 88 -12.90 -1.85 -1.29
CA HIS A 88 -11.75 -2.76 -1.36
C HIS A 88 -11.14 -2.83 -2.76
N ASN A 89 -10.73 -1.66 -3.27
CA ASN A 89 -10.15 -1.52 -4.60
C ASN A 89 -8.62 -1.37 -4.51
N GLU A 90 -7.91 -2.15 -5.32
CA GLU A 90 -6.46 -2.14 -5.45
C GLU A 90 -6.00 -2.26 -6.91
N LEU A 91 -4.73 -1.94 -7.15
CA LEU A 91 -4.06 -2.20 -8.44
C LEU A 91 -3.12 -3.38 -8.26
N TRP A 92 -2.90 -4.19 -9.28
CA TRP A 92 -1.87 -5.24 -9.27
C TRP A 92 -0.73 -4.86 -10.22
N VAL A 93 0.39 -4.39 -9.65
CA VAL A 93 1.57 -3.86 -10.38
C VAL A 93 2.75 -4.83 -10.35
#